data_AF-A0A7C5KXW3-F1
#
_entry.id   AF-A0A7C5KXW3-F1
#
_cell.length_a   1.000
_cell.length_b   1.000
_cell.length_c   1.000
_cell.angle_alpha   90.00
_cell.angle_beta   90.00
_cell.angle_gamma   90.00
#
_symmetry.space_group_name_H-M   'P 1'
#
loop_
_entity.id
_entity.type
_entity.pdbx_description
1 polymer ?
#
loop_
_entity_poly.entity_id
_entity_poly.type
_entity_poly.pdbx_seq_one_letter_code
_entity_poly.pdbx_strand_id
1 'polypeptide(L)'
;MDAFFAAVEQRDFPELKGKPVIVGGQPDTRGVVAASSYEARKFGIYSAMPCSRAYQLCPHAVFVRPRFSAYKQASREIHEIFHDYTDIIEPLSLDEAYLDVSETDLCKHS
;
A
#
# COMPACT_ATOMS: atom_id res chain seq x y z
N MET A 1 -2.32 -2.22 5.36
CA MET A 1 -1.41 -1.32 4.63
C MET A 1 -0.55 -1.93 3.49
N ASP A 2 -0.27 -3.23 3.44
CA ASP A 2 0.84 -3.76 2.61
C ASP A 2 0.75 -3.58 1.07
N ALA A 3 -0.33 -2.98 0.54
CA ALA A 3 -0.54 -2.74 -0.89
C ALA A 3 -0.55 -1.27 -1.29
N PHE A 4 -0.52 -0.29 -0.37
CA PHE A 4 -0.71 1.13 -0.72
C PHE A 4 0.32 1.64 -1.74
N PHE A 5 1.61 1.43 -1.49
CA PHE A 5 2.63 1.87 -2.45
C PHE A 5 2.45 1.16 -3.79
N ALA A 6 2.14 -0.14 -3.80
CA ALA A 6 1.89 -0.88 -5.03
C ALA A 6 0.64 -0.37 -5.79
N ALA A 7 -0.40 0.03 -5.06
CA ALA A 7 -1.62 0.60 -5.62
C ALA A 7 -1.37 1.99 -6.22
N VAL A 8 -0.55 2.84 -5.57
CA VAL A 8 -0.14 4.14 -6.14
C VAL A 8 0.67 3.92 -7.42
N GLU A 9 1.57 2.95 -7.45
CA GLU A 9 2.30 2.60 -8.69
C GLU A 9 1.36 2.10 -9.78
N GLN A 10 0.39 1.23 -9.48
CA GLN A 10 -0.60 0.75 -10.45
C GLN A 10 -1.60 1.83 -10.91
N ARG A 11 -1.85 2.85 -10.09
CA ARG A 11 -2.65 4.02 -10.42
C ARG A 11 -1.92 4.90 -11.44
N ASP A 12 -0.66 5.23 -11.14
CA ASP A 12 0.16 6.14 -11.94
C ASP A 12 0.69 5.48 -13.23
N PHE A 13 0.88 4.16 -13.22
CA PHE A 13 1.35 3.36 -14.36
C PHE A 13 0.31 2.28 -14.72
N PRO A 14 -0.64 2.60 -15.63
CA PRO A 14 -1.72 1.70 -16.02
C PRO A 14 -1.25 0.33 -16.53
N GLU A 15 -0.05 0.26 -17.12
CA GLU A 15 0.59 -0.97 -17.60
C GLU A 15 0.92 -1.98 -16.48
N LEU A 16 0.91 -1.54 -15.22
CA LEU A 16 1.16 -2.38 -14.05
C LEU A 16 -0.13 -3.00 -13.48
N LYS A 17 -1.31 -2.56 -13.94
CA LYS A 17 -2.60 -3.11 -13.49
C LYS A 17 -2.72 -4.59 -13.84
N GLY A 18 -3.18 -5.39 -12.89
CA GLY A 18 -3.35 -6.84 -13.04
C GLY A 18 -2.03 -7.62 -13.10
N LYS A 19 -0.88 -6.97 -12.91
CA LYS A 19 0.42 -7.64 -12.84
C LYS A 19 0.89 -7.78 -11.40
N PRO A 20 1.70 -8.80 -11.07
CA PRO A 20 2.39 -8.88 -9.80
C PRO A 20 3.42 -7.74 -9.69
N VAL A 21 3.08 -6.70 -8.92
CA VAL A 21 3.96 -5.57 -8.63
C VAL A 21 4.54 -5.69 -7.23
N ILE A 22 5.84 -5.42 -7.13
CA ILE A 22 6.62 -5.37 -5.89
C ILE A 22 7.30 -4.02 -5.81
N VAL A 23 7.04 -3.28 -4.73
CA VAL A 23 7.76 -2.05 -4.41
C VAL A 23 8.89 -2.39 -3.47
N GLY A 24 10.13 -2.07 -3.82
CA GLY A 24 11.28 -2.39 -2.98
C GLY A 24 12.62 -2.32 -3.70
N GLY A 25 13.62 -3.01 -3.14
CA GLY A 25 14.92 -3.19 -3.80
C GLY A 25 14.83 -4.09 -5.02
N GLN A 26 15.85 -4.04 -5.89
CA GLN A 26 15.97 -5.00 -6.99
C GLN A 26 16.37 -6.39 -6.46
N PRO A 27 16.01 -7.49 -7.14
CA PRO A 27 16.27 -8.86 -6.67
C PRO A 27 17.74 -9.20 -6.41
N ASP A 28 18.65 -8.55 -7.14
CA ASP A 28 20.12 -8.69 -7.06
C ASP A 28 20.74 -7.87 -5.91
N THR A 29 19.95 -7.00 -5.27
CA THR A 29 20.38 -6.21 -4.12
C THR A 29 19.96 -6.87 -2.79
N ARG A 30 20.59 -6.48 -1.68
CA ARG A 30 20.19 -6.90 -0.32
C ARG A 30 18.91 -6.21 0.18
N GLY A 31 18.03 -5.80 -0.73
CA GLY A 31 16.79 -5.11 -0.42
C GLY A 31 15.66 -6.07 0.01
N VAL A 32 14.65 -5.48 0.65
CA VAL A 32 13.41 -6.17 1.04
C VAL A 32 12.21 -5.56 0.31
N VAL A 33 11.13 -6.32 0.25
CA VAL A 33 9.83 -5.87 -0.26
C VAL A 33 9.28 -4.84 0.71
N ALA A 34 9.13 -3.60 0.24
CA ALA A 34 8.50 -2.52 1.01
C ALA A 34 6.97 -2.62 0.96
N ALA A 35 6.41 -3.01 -0.18
CA ALA A 35 4.99 -3.28 -0.37
C ALA A 35 4.77 -4.24 -1.54
N SER A 36 3.63 -4.94 -1.56
CA SER A 36 3.27 -5.88 -2.61
C SER A 36 1.81 -5.76 -3.04
N SER A 37 1.59 -5.82 -4.35
CA SER A 37 0.26 -5.89 -4.94
C SER A 37 -0.49 -7.16 -4.55
N TYR A 38 -1.82 -7.14 -4.65
CA TYR A 38 -2.64 -8.33 -4.40
C TYR A 38 -2.31 -9.47 -5.36
N GLU A 39 -1.96 -9.16 -6.60
CA GLU A 39 -1.51 -10.15 -7.59
C GLU A 39 -0.21 -10.84 -7.16
N ALA A 40 0.75 -10.10 -6.58
CA ALA A 40 1.97 -10.68 -6.04
C ALA A 40 1.72 -11.55 -4.79
N ARG A 41 0.75 -11.19 -3.95
CA ARG A 41 0.40 -11.98 -2.75
C ARG A 41 -0.14 -13.36 -3.07
N LYS A 42 -0.76 -13.56 -4.24
CA LYS A 42 -1.18 -14.89 -4.70
C LYS A 42 -0.03 -15.89 -4.81
N PHE A 43 1.20 -15.38 -4.97
CA PHE A 43 2.43 -16.17 -5.00
C PHE A 43 3.10 -16.31 -3.62
N GLY A 44 2.43 -15.87 -2.54
CA GLY A 44 2.95 -15.89 -1.18
C GLY A 44 3.96 -14.79 -0.86
N ILE A 45 4.02 -13.74 -1.68
CA ILE A 45 4.89 -12.58 -1.43
C ILE A 45 4.23 -11.66 -0.39
N TYR A 46 5.01 -11.19 0.58
CA TYR A 46 4.58 -10.28 1.65
C TYR A 46 5.67 -9.25 1.97
N SER A 47 5.31 -8.18 2.68
CA SER A 47 6.23 -7.11 3.07
C SER A 47 7.38 -7.62 3.96
N ALA A 48 8.52 -6.94 3.94
CA ALA A 48 9.77 -7.34 4.60
C ALA A 48 10.40 -8.67 4.10
N MET A 49 9.77 -9.38 3.16
CA MET A 49 10.39 -10.51 2.46
C MET A 49 11.65 -10.02 1.70
N PRO A 50 12.77 -10.77 1.69
CA PRO A 50 13.90 -10.45 0.81
C PRO A 50 13.49 -10.40 -0.66
N CYS A 51 13.92 -9.37 -1.40
CA CYS A 51 13.56 -9.24 -2.82
C CYS A 51 14.06 -10.41 -3.67
N SER A 52 15.21 -10.99 -3.32
CA SER A 52 15.73 -12.20 -3.95
C SER A 52 14.78 -13.39 -3.79
N ARG A 53 14.15 -13.54 -2.61
CA ARG A 53 13.16 -14.58 -2.37
C ARG A 53 11.86 -14.30 -3.10
N ALA A 54 11.41 -13.05 -3.12
CA ALA A 54 10.21 -12.65 -3.87
C ALA A 54 10.37 -12.93 -5.37
N TYR A 55 11.56 -12.69 -5.93
CA TYR A 55 11.87 -13.03 -7.33
C TYR A 55 11.86 -14.54 -7.60
N GLN A 56 12.34 -15.35 -6.66
CA GLN A 56 12.25 -16.81 -6.79
C GLN A 56 10.79 -17.31 -6.80
N LEU A 57 9.91 -16.69 -6.01
CA LEU A 57 8.49 -17.04 -5.96
C LEU A 57 7.74 -16.58 -7.22
N CYS A 58 8.10 -15.41 -7.75
CA CYS A 58 7.47 -14.83 -8.92
C CYS A 58 8.52 -14.14 -9.82
N PRO A 59 9.19 -14.88 -10.72
CA PRO A 59 10.24 -14.32 -11.59
C PRO A 59 9.73 -13.28 -12.60
N HIS A 60 8.43 -13.29 -12.86
CA HIS A 60 7.75 -12.36 -13.77
C HIS A 60 7.14 -11.16 -13.04
N ALA A 61 7.37 -11.02 -11.72
CA ALA A 61 6.93 -9.84 -10.98
C ALA A 61 7.71 -8.59 -11.42
N VAL A 62 7.01 -7.46 -11.44
CA VAL A 62 7.60 -6.16 -11.76
C VAL A 62 8.13 -5.53 -10.48
N PHE A 63 9.44 -5.31 -10.43
CA PHE A 63 10.12 -4.63 -9.32
C PHE A 63 10.24 -3.14 -9.60
N VAL A 64 9.55 -2.34 -8.81
CA VAL A 64 9.56 -0.87 -8.90
C VAL A 64 10.28 -0.27 -7.70
N ARG A 65 11.09 0.77 -7.96
CA ARG A 65 11.76 1.52 -6.90
C ARG A 65 10.77 2.43 -6.18
N PRO A 66 10.84 2.55 -4.84
CA PRO A 66 9.91 3.39 -4.08
C PRO A 66 9.96 4.87 -4.51
N ARG A 67 8.81 5.44 -4.87
CA ARG A 67 8.63 6.88 -5.16
C ARG A 67 7.99 7.60 -3.97
N PHE A 68 8.75 7.81 -2.89
CA PHE A 68 8.24 8.40 -1.64
C PHE A 68 7.55 9.77 -1.81
N SER A 69 7.96 10.58 -2.80
CA SER A 69 7.28 11.85 -3.11
C SER A 69 5.84 11.64 -3.58
N ALA A 70 5.61 10.68 -4.49
CA ALA A 70 4.29 10.31 -4.98
C ALA A 70 3.41 9.72 -3.89
N TYR A 71 3.98 8.88 -3.02
CA TYR A 71 3.24 8.29 -1.89
C TYR A 71 2.79 9.35 -0.89
N LYS A 72 3.67 10.30 -0.55
CA LYS A 72 3.32 11.45 0.30
C LYS A 72 2.24 12.32 -0.31
N GLN A 73 2.27 12.53 -1.63
CA GLN A 73 1.25 13.30 -2.32
C GLN A 73 -0.10 12.58 -2.29
N ALA A 74 -0.15 11.30 -2.66
CA ALA A 74 -1.36 10.50 -2.60
C ALA A 74 -1.94 10.42 -1.17
N SER A 75 -1.09 10.28 -0.15
CA SER A 75 -1.53 10.31 1.26
C SER A 75 -2.13 11.67 1.64
N ARG A 76 -1.58 12.80 1.17
CA ARG A 76 -2.19 14.12 1.40
C ARG A 76 -3.54 14.25 0.71
N GLU A 77 -3.66 13.84 -0.55
CA GLU A 77 -4.92 13.87 -1.30
C GLU A 77 -6.01 13.04 -0.58
N ILE A 78 -5.63 11.88 -0.04
CA ILE A 78 -6.52 11.02 0.74
C ILE A 78 -6.89 11.68 2.08
N HIS A 79 -5.93 12.26 2.79
CA HIS A 79 -6.17 12.96 4.05
C HIS A 79 -7.06 14.20 3.87
N GLU A 80 -6.91 14.96 2.78
CA GLU A 80 -7.77 16.11 2.46
C GLU A 80 -9.23 15.69 2.30
N ILE A 81 -9.49 14.54 1.67
CA ILE A 81 -10.86 13.97 1.55
C ILE A 81 -11.39 13.52 2.92
N PHE A 82 -10.54 12.95 3.79
CA PHE A 82 -10.97 12.47 5.11
C PHE A 82 -11.12 13.57 6.16
N HIS A 83 -10.45 14.71 6.00
CA HIS A 83 -10.57 15.87 6.90
C HIS A 83 -12.00 16.45 6.90
N ASP A 84 -12.79 16.21 5.86
CA ASP A 84 -14.22 16.58 5.84
C ASP A 84 -15.10 15.68 6.73
N TYR A 85 -14.57 14.55 7.24
CA TYR A 85 -15.36 13.53 7.94
C TYR A 85 -14.99 13.30 9.42
N THR A 86 -13.78 13.65 9.89
CA THR A 86 -13.42 13.60 11.33
C THR A 86 -12.09 14.31 11.65
N ASP A 87 -12.03 15.03 12.78
CA ASP A 87 -10.83 15.73 13.29
C ASP A 87 -9.88 14.80 14.08
N ILE A 88 -10.24 13.52 14.29
CA ILE A 88 -9.41 12.55 15.02
C ILE A 88 -8.77 11.60 14.02
N ILE A 89 -7.63 12.01 13.47
CA ILE A 89 -6.71 11.14 12.75
C ILE A 89 -5.42 11.11 13.57
N GLU A 90 -5.27 10.11 14.46
CA GLU A 90 -3.97 9.79 15.05
C GLU A 90 -3.15 9.00 14.02
N PRO A 91 -2.07 9.56 13.43
CA PRO A 91 -1.30 8.86 12.43
C PRO A 91 -0.35 7.88 13.13
N LEU A 92 -0.85 6.67 13.44
CA LEU A 92 -0.04 5.61 14.04
C LEU A 92 0.87 4.91 13.01
N SER A 93 0.45 4.86 11.74
CA SER A 93 1.27 4.59 10.56
C SER A 93 0.43 4.81 9.29
N LEU A 94 1.06 4.96 8.13
CA LEU A 94 0.49 5.58 6.91
C LEU A 94 -0.81 4.96 6.28
N ASP A 95 -1.43 3.89 6.79
CA ASP A 95 -2.75 3.32 6.31
C ASP A 95 -3.58 2.72 7.45
N GLU A 96 -3.24 2.91 8.72
CA GLU A 96 -4.06 2.36 9.79
C GLU A 96 -4.80 3.49 10.47
N ALA A 97 -5.97 3.82 9.92
CA ALA A 97 -6.98 4.61 10.63
C ALA A 97 -7.86 3.63 11.42
N TYR A 98 -7.77 3.69 12.74
CA TYR A 98 -8.77 3.08 13.62
C TYR A 98 -10.00 3.99 13.62
N LEU A 99 -11.16 3.42 13.28
CA LEU A 99 -12.44 4.11 13.30
C LEU A 99 -13.15 3.77 14.63
N ASP A 100 -13.09 4.68 15.60
CA ASP A 100 -13.91 4.58 16.80
C ASP A 100 -15.30 5.17 16.52
N VAL A 101 -16.33 4.32 16.53
CA VAL A 101 -17.73 4.67 16.26
C VAL A 101 -18.56 4.83 17.53
N SER A 102 -17.90 4.96 18.70
CA SER A 102 -18.57 5.04 20.00
C SER A 102 -19.55 6.22 20.12
N GLU A 103 -19.40 7.27 19.32
CA GLU A 103 -20.26 8.46 19.29
C GLU A 103 -20.79 8.72 17.86
N THR A 104 -21.47 7.73 17.26
CA THR A 104 -22.31 8.01 16.09
C THR A 104 -23.77 8.17 16.51
N ASP A 105 -24.29 9.38 16.39
CA ASP A 105 -25.70 9.77 16.62
C ASP A 105 -26.71 9.16 15.60
N LEU A 106 -26.28 8.17 14.80
CA LEU A 106 -27.09 7.53 13.75
C LEU A 106 -27.63 6.14 14.11
N CYS A 107 -27.54 5.75 15.38
CA CYS A 107 -28.31 4.63 15.92
C CYS A 107 -29.54 5.13 16.70
N LYS A 108 -30.39 5.95 16.07
CA LYS A 108 -31.81 6.01 16.44
C LYS A 108 -32.58 5.08 15.53
N HIS A 109 -32.68 3.82 15.94
CA HIS A 109 -33.76 2.95 15.49
C HIS A 109 -34.69 2.67 16.67
N SER A 110 -35.97 2.85 16.39
CA SER A 110 -37.14 2.83 17.28
C SER A 110 -37.37 1.50 17.98
#